data_AF-A0A674GYX4-F1
#
_entry.id   AF-A0A674GYX4-F1
#
_cell.length_a   1.000
_cell.length_b   1.000
_cell.length_c   1.000
_cell.angle_alpha   90.00
_cell.angle_beta   90.00
_cell.angle_gamma   90.00
#
_symmetry.space_group_name_H-M   'P 1'
#
loop_
_entity.id
_entity.type
_entity.pdbx_description
1 polymer ?
#
loop_
_entity_poly.entity_id
_entity_poly.type
_entity_poly.pdbx_seq_one_letter_code
_entity_poly.pdbx_strand_id
1 'polypeptide(L)'
;MTGCPFLPVFPVVSSGRRAPGALCSTGGCQALRQPGLRRCAWGLGSPDRGDVPGGSAARTEAMCPGGSAARTEAMCPGGSAARTEAMCPGGSAARPRARRPPPAEEGSENVLFGMGNPLLDICAVVDKDFLDKYGLKPNDQILAEEKHKELFEELVKKFKVEYHAGGSTQNSVKVAQWMIQKPHKAATFFGCIGKDKFGEILKKKAEEAHVDAHYYEQSEEPTGTCAACITSDNRSLVANLAAANCYKKEKHLDLEKNWKLVEKAKVYYIAEAATFAREQGFETEDIKEIARKTQALPKVNTKRQRIVVFTQGKDDTVLATENEVTTFPVLVSDQSEIVDTNGAGDAFVGGFLSQLVYDRPVTECIRAGHYAASVIIKRSGCTFPEKPDFH
;
A
#
# COMPACT_ATOMS: atom_id res chain seq x y z
N MET A 1 -28.46 1.25 -19.66
CA MET A 1 -27.01 1.03 -19.50
C MET A 1 -26.48 2.03 -18.49
N THR A 2 -26.49 1.67 -17.22
CA THR A 2 -26.05 2.52 -16.10
C THR A 2 -24.75 1.96 -15.56
N GLY A 3 -23.67 2.71 -15.63
CA GLY A 3 -22.37 2.27 -15.12
C GLY A 3 -22.40 2.13 -13.60
N CYS A 4 -21.94 0.99 -13.09
CA CYS A 4 -21.66 0.83 -11.66
C CYS A 4 -20.53 1.78 -11.25
N PRO A 5 -20.67 2.55 -10.15
CA PRO A 5 -19.60 3.37 -9.64
C PRO A 5 -18.54 2.48 -8.98
N PHE A 6 -17.49 2.12 -9.73
CA PHE A 6 -16.30 1.50 -9.16
C PHE A 6 -15.66 2.47 -8.16
N LEU A 7 -15.56 2.09 -6.89
CA LEU A 7 -14.74 2.79 -5.91
C LEU A 7 -13.25 2.51 -6.23
N PRO A 8 -12.46 3.52 -6.64
CA PRO A 8 -11.05 3.33 -6.92
C PRO A 8 -10.26 3.23 -5.61
N VAL A 9 -9.55 2.13 -5.48
CA VAL A 9 -8.70 1.83 -4.32
C VAL A 9 -7.33 2.49 -4.55
N PHE A 10 -6.89 3.31 -3.60
CA PHE A 10 -5.76 4.23 -3.77
C PHE A 10 -4.47 3.77 -3.09
N PRO A 11 -3.42 3.37 -3.84
CA PRO A 11 -2.10 3.16 -3.26
C PRO A 11 -1.35 4.50 -3.08
N VAL A 12 -1.68 5.27 -2.03
CA VAL A 12 -0.82 6.40 -1.58
C VAL A 12 0.39 5.82 -0.84
N VAL A 13 1.37 5.32 -1.61
CA VAL A 13 2.53 4.66 -1.02
C VAL A 13 3.58 5.67 -0.58
N SER A 14 3.77 5.74 0.74
CA SER A 14 5.02 6.19 1.34
C SER A 14 5.96 5.00 1.51
N SER A 15 7.20 5.11 1.02
CA SER A 15 8.24 4.10 1.25
C SER A 15 9.33 4.66 2.16
N GLY A 16 9.44 4.13 3.38
CA GLY A 16 10.31 4.67 4.44
C GLY A 16 11.72 4.08 4.45
N ARG A 17 12.71 4.93 4.74
CA ARG A 17 13.95 4.54 5.43
C ARG A 17 14.40 5.69 6.34
N ARG A 18 14.44 5.43 7.64
CA ARG A 18 15.00 6.25 8.75
C ARG A 18 14.93 7.78 8.63
N ALA A 19 14.09 8.38 9.47
CA ALA A 19 14.30 9.70 10.06
C ALA A 19 14.07 9.59 11.58
N PRO A 20 14.82 10.32 12.43
CA PRO A 20 14.59 10.31 13.88
C PRO A 20 13.26 10.98 14.23
N GLY A 21 12.72 10.63 15.40
CA GLY A 21 11.31 10.87 15.76
C GLY A 21 10.85 12.33 15.67
N ALA A 22 9.88 12.57 14.79
CA ALA A 22 8.99 13.73 14.80
C ALA A 22 7.73 13.42 13.97
N LEU A 23 6.71 12.84 14.60
CA LEU A 23 5.35 12.77 14.05
C LEU A 23 4.38 13.42 15.03
N CYS A 24 3.90 14.60 14.63
CA CYS A 24 2.82 15.41 15.21
C CYS A 24 2.46 15.21 16.69
N SER A 25 3.13 15.98 17.55
CA SER A 25 2.59 16.37 18.85
C SER A 25 1.54 17.48 18.70
N THR A 26 0.26 17.12 18.62
CA THR A 26 -0.87 18.02 18.95
C THR A 26 -1.93 17.21 19.69
N GLY A 27 -1.84 17.16 21.01
CA GLY A 27 -2.86 16.56 21.85
C GLY A 27 -4.13 17.41 21.85
N GLY A 28 -5.28 16.78 21.63
CA GLY A 28 -6.58 17.44 21.77
C GLY A 28 -6.92 17.71 23.23
N CYS A 29 -6.60 18.90 23.74
CA CYS A 29 -7.22 19.40 24.97
C CYS A 29 -8.71 19.61 24.74
N GLN A 30 -9.55 18.96 25.55
CA GLN A 30 -10.99 19.24 25.61
C GLN A 30 -11.22 20.68 26.07
N ALA A 31 -11.67 21.55 25.17
CA ALA A 31 -12.09 22.91 25.49
C ALA A 31 -13.59 22.96 25.80
N LEU A 32 -13.93 22.93 27.09
CA LEU A 32 -15.26 23.29 27.58
C LEU A 32 -15.61 24.72 27.13
N ARG A 33 -16.80 24.91 26.55
CA ARG A 33 -17.30 26.25 26.21
C ARG A 33 -17.68 27.02 27.48
N GLN A 34 -17.06 28.19 27.70
CA GLN A 34 -17.71 29.31 28.37
C GLN A 34 -17.40 30.63 27.63
N PRO A 35 -18.32 31.61 27.61
CA PRO A 35 -18.18 32.84 26.84
C PRO A 35 -17.58 33.98 27.68
N GLY A 36 -16.57 34.68 27.16
CA GLY A 36 -16.13 35.95 27.74
C GLY A 36 -14.82 36.50 27.23
N LEU A 37 -14.77 37.84 27.12
CA LEU A 37 -13.58 38.71 27.12
C LEU A 37 -12.67 38.78 25.87
N ARG A 38 -13.04 39.75 25.02
CA ARG A 38 -12.21 40.85 24.48
C ARG A 38 -10.99 40.58 23.57
N ARG A 39 -10.99 41.33 22.46
CA ARG A 39 -9.87 41.55 21.52
C ARG A 39 -8.61 42.10 22.21
N CYS A 40 -7.45 41.78 21.65
CA CYS A 40 -6.32 42.71 21.49
C CYS A 40 -5.53 42.34 20.21
N ALA A 41 -5.06 43.34 19.47
CA ALA A 41 -4.32 43.17 18.21
C ALA A 41 -3.19 44.19 18.10
N TRP A 42 -1.95 43.72 17.94
CA TRP A 42 -0.71 44.42 17.59
C TRP A 42 0.26 43.34 17.03
N GLY A 43 1.18 43.57 16.09
CA GLY A 43 1.48 44.75 15.27
C GLY A 43 2.95 44.80 14.84
N LEU A 44 3.23 44.66 13.53
CA LEU A 44 4.41 45.14 12.76
C LEU A 44 5.85 44.67 13.12
N GLY A 45 6.70 44.49 12.09
CA GLY A 45 8.17 44.49 12.24
C GLY A 45 9.00 43.82 11.13
N SER A 46 9.52 44.59 10.16
CA SER A 46 10.67 44.24 9.30
C SER A 46 11.78 45.29 9.51
N PRO A 47 13.08 44.99 9.23
CA PRO A 47 13.76 45.67 8.10
C PRO A 47 14.96 44.95 7.40
N ASP A 48 15.19 45.25 6.10
CA ASP A 48 16.40 45.86 5.44
C ASP A 48 17.86 45.55 5.97
N ARG A 49 18.98 45.33 5.21
CA ARG A 49 19.40 45.30 3.76
C ARG A 49 20.71 44.48 3.56
N GLY A 50 21.17 44.26 2.30
CA GLY A 50 22.61 44.07 1.95
C GLY A 50 22.92 43.53 0.53
N ASP A 51 23.89 44.12 -0.20
CA ASP A 51 24.06 43.98 -1.68
C ASP A 51 25.55 43.81 -2.17
N VAL A 52 25.81 42.85 -3.10
CA VAL A 52 26.88 42.68 -4.18
C VAL A 52 28.40 43.03 -3.94
N PRO A 53 29.40 42.83 -4.88
CA PRO A 53 29.57 41.92 -6.06
C PRO A 53 30.98 41.25 -6.31
N GLY A 54 31.08 40.27 -7.25
CA GLY A 54 32.10 40.25 -8.35
C GLY A 54 33.34 39.30 -8.34
N GLY A 55 33.67 38.66 -9.49
CA GLY A 55 34.98 37.97 -9.78
C GLY A 55 34.97 36.96 -10.97
N SER A 56 36.05 36.80 -11.77
CA SER A 56 36.07 36.01 -13.05
C SER A 56 37.44 35.40 -13.48
N ALA A 57 37.46 34.59 -14.59
CA ALA A 57 38.62 34.08 -15.39
C ALA A 57 39.40 32.82 -14.86
N ALA A 58 40.11 31.95 -15.62
CA ALA A 58 40.21 31.61 -17.09
C ALA A 58 40.89 30.21 -17.33
N ARG A 59 41.28 29.86 -18.59
CA ARG A 59 41.63 28.51 -19.16
C ARG A 59 43.12 28.07 -19.09
N THR A 60 43.44 26.79 -19.38
CA THR A 60 44.42 26.33 -20.44
C THR A 60 44.45 24.80 -20.67
N GLU A 61 45.04 24.32 -21.79
CA GLU A 61 45.13 22.92 -22.30
C GLU A 61 46.60 22.43 -22.50
N ALA A 62 46.86 21.11 -22.66
CA ALA A 62 48.01 20.53 -23.43
C ALA A 62 47.94 18.98 -23.63
N MET A 63 48.69 18.41 -24.60
CA MET A 63 48.61 17.02 -25.12
C MET A 63 49.91 16.15 -24.94
N CYS A 64 49.81 14.83 -25.23
CA CYS A 64 50.84 13.75 -25.11
C CYS A 64 51.94 13.77 -26.22
N PRO A 65 53.01 12.90 -26.26
CA PRO A 65 52.93 11.42 -26.52
C PRO A 65 54.12 10.44 -26.14
N GLY A 66 53.87 9.11 -26.16
CA GLY A 66 54.72 8.04 -26.78
C GLY A 66 56.01 7.45 -26.13
N GLY A 67 56.24 6.11 -26.27
CA GLY A 67 57.55 5.42 -26.03
C GLY A 67 57.47 3.92 -25.64
N SER A 68 58.44 3.06 -26.00
CA SER A 68 58.31 1.58 -25.89
C SER A 68 59.56 0.73 -25.52
N ALA A 69 59.29 -0.48 -25.02
CA ALA A 69 59.99 -1.77 -25.24
C ALA A 69 61.20 -2.27 -24.38
N ALA A 70 61.38 -3.61 -24.47
CA ALA A 70 62.49 -4.49 -24.09
C ALA A 70 62.57 -5.13 -22.68
N ARG A 71 62.89 -6.44 -22.65
CA ARG A 71 63.24 -7.27 -21.48
C ARG A 71 64.61 -7.91 -21.68
N THR A 72 65.36 -8.13 -20.60
CA THR A 72 66.45 -9.11 -20.50
C THR A 72 66.47 -9.71 -19.09
N GLU A 73 66.77 -11.00 -18.98
CA GLU A 73 66.81 -11.74 -17.70
C GLU A 73 68.23 -11.83 -17.12
N ALA A 74 68.32 -11.92 -15.79
CA ALA A 74 69.49 -12.46 -15.09
C ALA A 74 69.05 -13.11 -13.77
N MET A 75 69.51 -14.35 -13.52
CA MET A 75 69.23 -15.12 -12.31
C MET A 75 70.45 -15.19 -11.40
N CYS A 76 70.25 -15.10 -10.08
CA CYS A 76 71.14 -15.68 -9.06
C CYS A 76 70.37 -15.91 -7.74
N PRO A 77 70.83 -16.83 -6.84
CA PRO A 77 69.91 -17.50 -5.91
C PRO A 77 70.12 -17.23 -4.41
N GLY A 78 69.08 -17.50 -3.62
CA GLY A 78 69.18 -17.89 -2.20
C GLY A 78 68.71 -16.88 -1.14
N GLY A 79 67.90 -17.34 -0.18
CA GLY A 79 67.75 -16.68 1.13
C GLY A 79 66.35 -16.17 1.54
N SER A 80 65.57 -17.04 2.19
CA SER A 80 64.61 -16.73 3.28
C SER A 80 63.66 -15.51 3.22
N ALA A 81 62.41 -15.80 2.83
CA ALA A 81 61.17 -15.39 3.51
C ALA A 81 60.85 -13.89 3.78
N ALA A 82 60.11 -13.28 2.85
CA ALA A 82 58.87 -12.52 3.13
C ALA A 82 58.07 -12.33 1.83
N ARG A 83 56.78 -12.72 1.78
CA ARG A 83 55.86 -12.33 0.68
C ARG A 83 54.91 -11.23 1.13
N THR A 84 55.42 -10.01 1.12
CA THR A 84 54.62 -8.79 1.00
C THR A 84 54.72 -8.30 -0.44
N GLU A 85 53.68 -8.54 -1.25
CA GLU A 85 53.63 -7.99 -2.61
C GLU A 85 53.26 -6.52 -2.58
N ALA A 86 54.27 -5.65 -2.58
CA ALA A 86 54.13 -4.26 -2.98
C ALA A 86 54.09 -4.20 -4.51
N MET A 87 52.93 -3.85 -5.08
CA MET A 87 52.71 -3.86 -6.53
C MET A 87 52.80 -2.44 -7.10
N CYS A 88 53.90 -2.14 -7.81
CA CYS A 88 54.07 -0.85 -8.49
C CYS A 88 53.16 -0.72 -9.74
N PRO A 89 52.74 0.50 -10.09
CA PRO A 89 51.66 0.73 -11.06
C PRO A 89 52.17 0.73 -12.51
N GLY A 90 51.44 0.09 -13.44
CA GLY A 90 51.84 0.09 -14.85
C GLY A 90 51.13 -0.90 -15.77
N GLY A 91 49.82 -1.11 -15.61
CA GLY A 91 49.03 -1.95 -16.51
C GLY A 91 47.67 -1.33 -16.80
N SER A 92 47.32 -1.19 -18.08
CA SER A 92 46.01 -0.68 -18.50
C SER A 92 44.93 -1.72 -18.21
N ALA A 93 44.43 -1.72 -16.97
CA ALA A 93 43.28 -2.51 -16.59
C ALA A 93 42.06 -2.01 -17.39
N ALA A 94 41.56 -2.86 -18.29
CA ALA A 94 40.26 -2.64 -18.90
C ALA A 94 39.24 -2.38 -17.79
N ARG A 95 38.53 -1.24 -17.84
CA ARG A 95 37.56 -0.86 -16.80
C ARG A 95 36.67 -2.06 -16.52
N PRO A 96 36.56 -2.53 -15.27
CA PRO A 96 35.63 -3.61 -14.98
C PRO A 96 34.25 -3.12 -15.41
N ARG A 97 33.60 -3.86 -16.32
CA ARG A 97 32.17 -3.65 -16.58
C ARG A 97 31.51 -3.64 -15.22
N ALA A 98 30.81 -2.55 -14.89
CA ALA A 98 30.10 -2.44 -13.63
C ALA A 98 29.29 -3.72 -13.47
N ARG A 99 29.66 -4.54 -12.47
CA ARG A 99 28.88 -5.75 -12.18
C ARG A 99 27.46 -5.27 -11.97
N ARG A 100 26.49 -5.85 -12.68
CA ARG A 100 25.09 -5.66 -12.30
C ARG A 100 25.03 -5.87 -10.78
N PRO A 101 24.33 -5.02 -10.01
CA PRO A 101 24.10 -5.33 -8.62
C PRO A 101 23.56 -6.76 -8.56
N PRO A 102 23.95 -7.57 -7.54
CA PRO A 102 23.32 -8.87 -7.37
C PRO A 102 21.79 -8.66 -7.38
N PRO A 103 21.00 -9.60 -7.93
CA PRO A 103 19.56 -9.53 -7.76
C PRO A 103 19.29 -9.32 -6.26
N ALA A 104 18.46 -8.33 -5.94
CA ALA A 104 18.16 -8.00 -4.55
C ALA A 104 17.71 -9.28 -3.85
N GLU A 105 18.26 -9.57 -2.66
CA GLU A 105 17.86 -10.76 -1.90
C GLU A 105 16.34 -10.81 -1.82
N GLU A 106 15.73 -11.84 -2.39
CA GLU A 106 14.28 -11.88 -2.62
C GLU A 106 13.53 -12.14 -1.31
N GLY A 107 13.32 -11.04 -0.60
CA GLY A 107 12.31 -10.88 0.45
C GLY A 107 12.85 -10.99 1.87
N SER A 108 12.52 -9.96 2.65
CA SER A 108 12.52 -10.01 4.11
C SER A 108 11.08 -10.13 4.61
N GLU A 109 10.88 -10.80 5.74
CA GLU A 109 9.63 -10.69 6.49
C GLU A 109 9.33 -9.22 6.83
N ASN A 110 8.04 -8.88 6.93
CA ASN A 110 7.51 -7.57 7.28
C ASN A 110 7.96 -6.41 6.36
N VAL A 111 8.31 -6.68 5.08
CA VAL A 111 8.71 -5.65 4.10
C VAL A 111 7.55 -4.75 3.65
N LEU A 112 6.32 -5.28 3.67
CA LEU A 112 5.08 -4.54 3.46
C LEU A 112 4.32 -4.42 4.77
N PHE A 113 3.89 -3.22 5.12
CA PHE A 113 2.98 -2.99 6.24
C PHE A 113 1.65 -2.42 5.76
N GLY A 114 0.55 -3.06 6.16
CA GLY A 114 -0.80 -2.52 6.00
C GLY A 114 -1.52 -2.36 7.33
N MET A 115 -2.40 -1.36 7.42
CA MET A 115 -3.41 -1.32 8.48
C MET A 115 -4.76 -0.79 7.99
N GLY A 116 -5.83 -1.22 8.64
CA GLY A 116 -7.19 -0.81 8.31
C GLY A 116 -8.24 -1.64 9.04
N ASN A 117 -9.43 -1.71 8.44
CA ASN A 117 -10.62 -2.32 9.04
C ASN A 117 -10.73 -3.80 8.64
N PRO A 118 -10.44 -4.76 9.55
CA PRO A 118 -10.59 -6.18 9.27
C PRO A 118 -12.07 -6.56 9.37
N LEU A 119 -12.63 -7.12 8.30
CA LEU A 119 -14.03 -7.53 8.25
C LEU A 119 -14.13 -9.00 7.88
N LEU A 120 -15.02 -9.74 8.53
CA LEU A 120 -15.39 -11.09 8.09
C LEU A 120 -16.44 -10.97 6.99
N ASP A 121 -16.07 -11.32 5.76
CA ASP A 121 -17.01 -11.41 4.65
C ASP A 121 -17.89 -12.65 4.85
N ILE A 122 -19.21 -12.45 4.92
CA ILE A 122 -20.24 -13.47 5.01
C ILE A 122 -20.97 -13.50 3.66
N CYS A 123 -20.56 -14.41 2.78
CA CYS A 123 -21.09 -14.54 1.43
C CYS A 123 -22.26 -15.54 1.39
N ALA A 124 -23.37 -15.18 0.77
CA ALA A 124 -24.45 -16.13 0.48
C ALA A 124 -25.18 -15.78 -0.83
N VAL A 125 -25.68 -16.81 -1.52
CA VAL A 125 -26.70 -16.63 -2.56
C VAL A 125 -28.04 -16.49 -1.87
N VAL A 126 -28.73 -15.37 -2.10
CA VAL A 126 -30.00 -15.01 -1.46
C VAL A 126 -31.13 -14.86 -2.49
N ASP A 127 -32.36 -14.72 -1.99
CA ASP A 127 -33.53 -14.37 -2.80
C ASP A 127 -33.73 -12.84 -2.88
N LYS A 128 -34.55 -12.39 -3.85
CA LYS A 128 -34.90 -10.97 -4.00
C LYS A 128 -35.63 -10.45 -2.75
N ASP A 129 -36.49 -11.28 -2.15
CA ASP A 129 -37.28 -10.95 -0.97
C ASP A 129 -36.38 -10.56 0.22
N PHE A 130 -35.23 -11.21 0.38
CA PHE A 130 -34.22 -10.84 1.38
C PHE A 130 -33.59 -9.47 1.13
N LEU A 131 -33.29 -9.13 -0.14
CA LEU A 131 -32.82 -7.78 -0.48
C LEU A 131 -33.90 -6.73 -0.19
N ASP A 132 -35.12 -6.97 -0.66
CA ASP A 132 -36.27 -6.08 -0.49
C ASP A 132 -36.57 -5.83 1.00
N LYS A 133 -36.53 -6.89 1.84
CA LYS A 133 -36.74 -6.82 3.29
C LYS A 133 -35.81 -5.84 4.00
N TYR A 134 -34.54 -5.82 3.60
CA TYR A 134 -33.53 -4.91 4.18
C TYR A 134 -33.37 -3.61 3.39
N GLY A 135 -34.13 -3.40 2.31
CA GLY A 135 -34.07 -2.20 1.47
C GLY A 135 -32.80 -2.11 0.61
N LEU A 136 -32.16 -3.26 0.32
CA LEU A 136 -30.92 -3.35 -0.43
C LEU A 136 -31.17 -3.34 -1.94
N LYS A 137 -30.34 -2.61 -2.68
CA LYS A 137 -30.35 -2.68 -4.15
C LYS A 137 -29.40 -3.77 -4.65
N PRO A 138 -29.66 -4.37 -5.84
CA PRO A 138 -28.63 -5.11 -6.55
C PRO A 138 -27.39 -4.22 -6.76
N ASN A 139 -26.21 -4.74 -6.41
CA ASN A 139 -24.91 -4.04 -6.45
C ASN A 139 -24.76 -2.82 -5.51
N ASP A 140 -25.55 -2.72 -4.45
CA ASP A 140 -25.33 -1.69 -3.42
C ASP A 140 -24.02 -1.92 -2.65
N GLN A 141 -23.43 -0.85 -2.13
CA GLN A 141 -22.27 -0.91 -1.22
C GLN A 141 -22.47 0.10 -0.10
N ILE A 142 -22.96 -0.38 1.05
CA ILE A 142 -23.42 0.48 2.14
C ILE A 142 -22.82 0.08 3.50
N LEU A 143 -22.78 1.03 4.42
CA LEU A 143 -22.58 0.74 5.83
C LEU A 143 -23.89 0.23 6.45
N ALA A 144 -23.77 -0.63 7.46
CA ALA A 144 -24.91 -1.10 8.22
C ALA A 144 -25.59 0.05 8.97
N GLU A 145 -26.93 0.08 8.92
CA GLU A 145 -27.80 0.95 9.70
C GLU A 145 -28.50 0.11 10.77
N GLU A 146 -29.28 0.73 11.65
CA GLU A 146 -30.06 0.01 12.69
C GLU A 146 -30.92 -1.12 12.09
N LYS A 147 -31.59 -0.85 10.96
CA LYS A 147 -32.42 -1.81 10.22
C LYS A 147 -31.62 -3.00 9.64
N HIS A 148 -30.30 -2.88 9.51
CA HIS A 148 -29.41 -3.91 8.96
C HIS A 148 -28.81 -4.82 10.05
N LYS A 149 -29.03 -4.56 11.36
CA LYS A 149 -28.40 -5.37 12.44
C LYS A 149 -28.81 -6.84 12.39
N GLU A 150 -30.09 -7.13 12.19
CA GLU A 150 -30.61 -8.51 12.13
C GLU A 150 -30.18 -9.28 10.88
N LEU A 151 -29.78 -8.57 9.81
CA LEU A 151 -29.41 -9.15 8.51
C LEU A 151 -28.34 -10.23 8.66
N PHE A 152 -27.28 -9.94 9.43
CA PHE A 152 -26.14 -10.84 9.56
C PHE A 152 -26.50 -12.16 10.23
N GLU A 153 -27.37 -12.14 11.24
CA GLU A 153 -27.86 -13.36 11.89
C GLU A 153 -28.82 -14.13 10.97
N GLU A 154 -29.74 -13.44 10.30
CA GLU A 154 -30.71 -14.09 9.42
C GLU A 154 -30.03 -14.71 8.19
N LEU A 155 -29.02 -14.04 7.62
CA LEU A 155 -28.21 -14.55 6.51
C LEU A 155 -27.58 -15.90 6.84
N VAL A 156 -26.97 -16.00 8.03
CA VAL A 156 -26.31 -17.23 8.52
C VAL A 156 -27.32 -18.33 8.91
N LYS A 157 -28.54 -17.96 9.35
CA LYS A 157 -29.60 -18.91 9.73
C LYS A 157 -30.39 -19.45 8.54
N LYS A 158 -30.69 -18.61 7.53
CA LYS A 158 -31.55 -18.92 6.38
C LYS A 158 -30.79 -19.52 5.19
N PHE A 159 -29.54 -19.11 4.97
CA PHE A 159 -28.78 -19.49 3.76
C PHE A 159 -27.49 -20.25 4.07
N LYS A 160 -26.99 -21.00 3.07
CA LYS A 160 -25.66 -21.58 3.13
C LYS A 160 -24.62 -20.46 2.93
N VAL A 161 -23.93 -20.09 4.01
CA VAL A 161 -22.90 -19.04 4.01
C VAL A 161 -21.49 -19.57 3.80
N GLU A 162 -20.64 -18.77 3.17
CA GLU A 162 -19.19 -18.95 3.08
C GLU A 162 -18.49 -17.76 3.76
N TYR A 163 -17.34 -18.03 4.41
CA TYR A 163 -16.63 -17.05 5.24
C TYR A 163 -15.23 -16.77 4.69
N HIS A 164 -14.92 -15.49 4.46
CA HIS A 164 -13.60 -15.06 3.99
C HIS A 164 -13.05 -13.92 4.85
N ALA A 165 -11.73 -13.84 4.97
CA ALA A 165 -11.08 -12.64 5.50
C ALA A 165 -11.17 -11.51 4.47
N GLY A 166 -11.91 -10.46 4.81
CA GLY A 166 -12.20 -9.29 4.01
C GLY A 166 -11.67 -7.99 4.61
N GLY A 167 -12.22 -6.86 4.14
CA GLY A 167 -11.74 -5.51 4.44
C GLY A 167 -10.64 -5.06 3.47
N SER A 168 -10.75 -3.85 2.92
CA SER A 168 -9.96 -3.40 1.75
C SER A 168 -8.44 -3.48 1.93
N THR A 169 -7.89 -2.94 3.03
CA THR A 169 -6.44 -3.05 3.29
C THR A 169 -6.01 -4.52 3.45
N GLN A 170 -6.80 -5.34 4.14
CA GLN A 170 -6.48 -6.75 4.38
C GLN A 170 -6.56 -7.58 3.09
N ASN A 171 -7.53 -7.29 2.22
CA ASN A 171 -7.64 -7.84 0.86
C ASN A 171 -6.41 -7.49 0.01
N SER A 172 -5.96 -6.24 0.06
CA SER A 172 -4.77 -5.82 -0.67
C SER A 172 -3.50 -6.51 -0.14
N VAL A 173 -3.36 -6.62 1.19
CA VAL A 173 -2.22 -7.25 1.86
C VAL A 173 -2.15 -8.76 1.58
N LYS A 174 -3.28 -9.48 1.65
CA LYS A 174 -3.30 -10.93 1.35
C LYS A 174 -2.98 -11.21 -0.13
N VAL A 175 -3.43 -10.35 -1.05
CA VAL A 175 -3.11 -10.47 -2.48
C VAL A 175 -1.64 -10.14 -2.74
N ALA A 176 -1.07 -9.14 -2.06
CA ALA A 176 0.36 -8.86 -2.13
C ALA A 176 1.19 -10.05 -1.63
N GLN A 177 0.82 -10.66 -0.50
CA GLN A 177 1.49 -11.86 0.03
C GLN A 177 1.34 -13.08 -0.90
N TRP A 178 0.18 -13.26 -1.53
CA TRP A 178 -0.03 -14.30 -2.55
C TRP A 178 0.85 -14.09 -3.78
N MET A 179 0.94 -12.85 -4.30
CA MET A 179 1.81 -12.52 -5.43
C MET A 179 3.31 -12.63 -5.09
N ILE A 180 3.69 -12.34 -3.84
CA ILE A 180 5.07 -12.51 -3.35
C ILE A 180 5.43 -14.00 -3.23
N GLN A 181 4.49 -14.85 -2.78
CA GLN A 181 4.69 -16.25 -2.39
C GLN A 181 5.69 -16.43 -1.23
N LYS A 182 6.96 -16.06 -1.43
CA LYS A 182 8.04 -16.19 -0.45
C LYS A 182 8.83 -14.88 -0.26
N PRO A 183 9.28 -14.58 0.97
CA PRO A 183 9.00 -15.33 2.20
C PRO A 183 7.51 -15.23 2.58
N HIS A 184 7.05 -16.21 3.36
CA HIS A 184 5.80 -16.04 4.09
C HIS A 184 6.01 -14.87 5.08
N LYS A 185 4.94 -14.21 5.53
CA LYS A 185 5.05 -13.06 6.45
C LYS A 185 5.83 -11.87 5.86
N ALA A 186 5.99 -11.79 4.54
CA ALA A 186 6.51 -10.61 3.84
C ALA A 186 5.59 -9.39 4.05
N ALA A 187 4.28 -9.62 4.20
CA ALA A 187 3.31 -8.58 4.51
C ALA A 187 2.74 -8.70 5.93
N THR A 188 2.75 -7.59 6.67
CA THR A 188 2.15 -7.40 7.99
C THR A 188 0.81 -6.69 7.88
N PHE A 189 -0.17 -7.10 8.70
CA PHE A 189 -1.48 -6.44 8.78
C PHE A 189 -1.88 -6.10 10.22
N PHE A 190 -2.22 -4.84 10.51
CA PHE A 190 -2.83 -4.42 11.78
C PHE A 190 -4.29 -3.99 11.61
N GLY A 191 -5.13 -4.35 12.58
CA GLY A 191 -6.55 -3.96 12.66
C GLY A 191 -7.13 -4.23 14.04
N CYS A 192 -8.44 -4.00 14.26
CA CYS A 192 -9.12 -4.29 15.52
C CYS A 192 -10.27 -5.29 15.32
N ILE A 193 -10.36 -6.29 16.19
CA ILE A 193 -11.37 -7.37 16.16
C ILE A 193 -12.01 -7.57 17.55
N GLY A 194 -13.17 -8.23 17.58
CA GLY A 194 -13.78 -8.70 18.82
C GLY A 194 -13.14 -10.01 19.28
N LYS A 195 -13.14 -10.25 20.59
CA LYS A 195 -12.80 -11.56 21.18
C LYS A 195 -13.95 -12.54 21.01
N ASP A 196 -14.20 -12.92 19.77
CA ASP A 196 -15.30 -13.79 19.37
C ASP A 196 -14.91 -14.77 18.26
N LYS A 197 -15.85 -15.65 17.91
CA LYS A 197 -15.67 -16.68 16.88
C LYS A 197 -15.31 -16.10 15.50
N PHE A 198 -15.76 -14.90 15.16
CA PHE A 198 -15.47 -14.27 13.88
C PHE A 198 -14.04 -13.71 13.87
N GLY A 199 -13.57 -13.14 14.98
CA GLY A 199 -12.18 -12.75 15.19
C GLY A 199 -11.22 -13.92 15.07
N GLU A 200 -11.56 -15.08 15.65
CA GLU A 200 -10.77 -16.32 15.48
C GLU A 200 -10.73 -16.80 14.01
N ILE A 201 -11.83 -16.70 13.27
CA ILE A 201 -11.86 -17.05 11.84
C ILE A 201 -10.97 -16.09 11.04
N LEU A 202 -10.99 -14.78 11.31
CA LEU A 202 -10.11 -13.80 10.66
C LEU A 202 -8.64 -14.06 10.95
N LYS A 203 -8.28 -14.37 12.19
CA LYS A 203 -6.91 -14.76 12.58
C LYS A 203 -6.46 -15.99 11.79
N LYS A 204 -7.27 -17.05 11.77
CA LYS A 204 -6.97 -18.28 11.01
C LYS A 204 -6.82 -18.01 9.51
N LYS A 205 -7.74 -17.25 8.91
CA LYS A 205 -7.74 -16.95 7.47
C LYS A 205 -6.57 -16.07 7.03
N ALA A 206 -6.07 -15.19 7.89
CA ALA A 206 -4.86 -14.41 7.61
C ALA A 206 -3.58 -15.28 7.63
N GLU A 207 -3.45 -16.20 8.59
CA GLU A 207 -2.33 -17.15 8.66
C GLU A 207 -2.38 -18.18 7.50
N GLU A 208 -3.57 -18.65 7.13
CA GLU A 208 -3.79 -19.47 5.91
C GLU A 208 -3.35 -18.72 4.62
N ALA A 209 -3.45 -17.38 4.59
CA ALA A 209 -2.92 -16.52 3.52
C ALA A 209 -1.46 -16.06 3.74
N HIS A 210 -0.79 -16.60 4.76
CA HIS A 210 0.61 -16.34 5.12
C HIS A 210 0.94 -14.88 5.46
N VAL A 211 -0.07 -14.09 5.85
CA VAL A 211 0.07 -12.70 6.30
C VAL A 211 0.45 -12.68 7.79
N ASP A 212 1.41 -11.83 8.16
CA ASP A 212 1.76 -11.58 9.57
C ASP A 212 0.76 -10.61 10.21
N ALA A 213 -0.42 -11.13 10.54
CA ALA A 213 -1.52 -10.31 11.07
C ALA A 213 -1.48 -10.20 12.60
N HIS A 214 -1.45 -8.97 13.11
CA HIS A 214 -1.49 -8.66 14.54
C HIS A 214 -2.68 -7.75 14.82
N TYR A 215 -3.70 -8.28 15.48
CA TYR A 215 -4.94 -7.54 15.76
C TYR A 215 -4.98 -7.02 17.19
N TYR A 216 -5.57 -5.84 17.37
CA TYR A 216 -6.05 -5.39 18.66
C TYR A 216 -7.35 -6.14 18.99
N GLU A 217 -7.31 -7.00 20.01
CA GLU A 217 -8.46 -7.79 20.45
C GLU A 217 -9.15 -7.15 21.66
N GLN A 218 -10.44 -6.85 21.54
CA GLN A 218 -11.25 -6.19 22.57
C GLN A 218 -12.60 -6.90 22.80
N SER A 219 -13.35 -6.46 23.83
CA SER A 219 -14.61 -7.10 24.27
C SER A 219 -15.75 -6.09 24.46
N GLU A 220 -15.59 -4.88 23.95
CA GLU A 220 -16.60 -3.81 23.92
C GLU A 220 -17.57 -4.04 22.75
N GLU A 221 -17.05 -4.41 21.57
CA GLU A 221 -17.79 -4.61 20.31
C GLU A 221 -17.45 -5.97 19.66
N PRO A 222 -18.38 -6.60 18.90
CA PRO A 222 -18.09 -7.80 18.12
C PRO A 222 -17.22 -7.48 16.90
N THR A 223 -16.55 -8.49 16.36
CA THR A 223 -15.76 -8.40 15.12
C THR A 223 -16.60 -7.86 13.96
N GLY A 224 -16.04 -6.92 13.21
CA GLY A 224 -16.70 -6.34 12.04
C GLY A 224 -17.00 -7.39 10.96
N THR A 225 -18.12 -7.21 10.27
CA THR A 225 -18.64 -8.14 9.27
C THR A 225 -19.04 -7.40 7.99
N CYS A 226 -18.93 -8.06 6.85
CA CYS A 226 -19.46 -7.59 5.58
C CYS A 226 -20.37 -8.65 4.99
N ALA A 227 -21.67 -8.38 4.90
CA ALA A 227 -22.60 -9.30 4.26
C ALA A 227 -22.54 -9.12 2.74
N ALA A 228 -22.19 -10.17 2.00
CA ALA A 228 -22.21 -10.20 0.55
C ALA A 228 -23.41 -11.01 0.07
N CYS A 229 -24.51 -10.30 -0.20
CA CYS A 229 -25.79 -10.84 -0.62
C CYS A 229 -25.83 -10.96 -2.16
N ILE A 230 -25.71 -12.19 -2.67
CA ILE A 230 -25.56 -12.48 -4.10
C ILE A 230 -26.92 -12.84 -4.71
N THR A 231 -27.29 -12.20 -5.83
CA THR A 231 -28.55 -12.43 -6.57
C THR A 231 -28.30 -12.48 -8.08
N SER A 232 -28.30 -13.68 -8.65
CA SER A 232 -27.74 -13.95 -9.99
C SER A 232 -26.33 -13.34 -10.10
N ASP A 233 -26.19 -12.30 -10.92
CA ASP A 233 -24.92 -11.70 -11.30
C ASP A 233 -24.60 -10.45 -10.44
N ASN A 234 -25.45 -10.16 -9.44
CA ASN A 234 -25.38 -8.97 -8.60
C ASN A 234 -24.91 -9.31 -7.19
N ARG A 235 -24.17 -8.40 -6.55
CA ARG A 235 -23.72 -8.54 -5.15
C ARG A 235 -23.95 -7.24 -4.38
N SER A 236 -24.90 -7.24 -3.45
CA SER A 236 -25.05 -6.15 -2.48
C SER A 236 -24.11 -6.40 -1.30
N LEU A 237 -23.33 -5.38 -0.91
CA LEU A 237 -22.43 -5.38 0.24
C LEU A 237 -23.00 -4.51 1.37
N VAL A 238 -23.07 -5.08 2.57
CA VAL A 238 -23.47 -4.36 3.80
C VAL A 238 -22.39 -4.53 4.85
N ALA A 239 -21.61 -3.48 5.11
CA ALA A 239 -20.48 -3.51 6.04
C ALA A 239 -20.88 -2.97 7.42
N ASN A 240 -20.85 -3.85 8.43
CA ASN A 240 -20.92 -3.48 9.84
C ASN A 240 -19.49 -3.43 10.41
N LEU A 241 -18.95 -2.23 10.63
CA LEU A 241 -17.56 -2.07 11.05
C LEU A 241 -17.32 -2.59 12.49
N ALA A 242 -18.27 -2.39 13.41
CA ALA A 242 -18.21 -2.79 14.81
C ALA A 242 -16.79 -2.62 15.43
N ALA A 243 -16.14 -3.70 15.86
CA ALA A 243 -14.78 -3.69 16.41
C ALA A 243 -13.72 -2.97 15.58
N ALA A 244 -13.85 -2.89 14.25
CA ALA A 244 -12.87 -2.21 13.40
C ALA A 244 -12.75 -0.71 13.77
N ASN A 245 -13.85 -0.07 14.16
CA ASN A 245 -13.88 1.31 14.66
C ASN A 245 -13.22 1.49 16.04
N CYS A 246 -12.91 0.40 16.76
CA CYS A 246 -12.38 0.42 18.11
C CYS A 246 -10.84 0.44 18.17
N TYR A 247 -10.13 0.62 17.05
CA TYR A 247 -8.66 0.60 17.03
C TYR A 247 -8.05 1.73 17.86
N LYS A 248 -7.35 1.37 18.94
CA LYS A 248 -6.74 2.29 19.90
C LYS A 248 -5.21 2.29 19.73
N LYS A 249 -4.67 3.37 19.14
CA LYS A 249 -3.24 3.54 18.79
C LYS A 249 -2.33 3.23 19.97
N GLU A 250 -2.61 3.84 21.11
CA GLU A 250 -1.87 3.76 22.36
C GLU A 250 -1.90 2.36 23.01
N LYS A 251 -2.87 1.51 22.61
CA LYS A 251 -3.01 0.13 23.10
C LYS A 251 -2.49 -0.93 22.13
N HIS A 252 -2.09 -0.54 20.91
CA HIS A 252 -1.66 -1.50 19.89
C HIS A 252 -0.49 -1.02 19.03
N LEU A 253 -0.60 0.11 18.34
CA LEU A 253 0.45 0.61 17.43
C LEU A 253 1.70 1.06 18.20
N ASP A 254 1.50 1.72 19.34
CA ASP A 254 2.58 2.29 20.16
C ASP A 254 3.31 1.25 21.03
N LEU A 255 2.83 0.00 21.05
CA LEU A 255 3.52 -1.08 21.75
C LEU A 255 4.82 -1.41 21.01
N GLU A 256 5.97 -1.34 21.71
CA GLU A 256 7.30 -1.54 21.13
C GLU A 256 7.42 -2.80 20.24
N LYS A 257 6.83 -3.92 20.70
CA LYS A 257 6.78 -5.19 19.94
C LYS A 257 6.10 -5.07 18.57
N ASN A 258 5.07 -4.23 18.47
CA ASN A 258 4.28 -4.02 17.26
C ASN A 258 4.93 -2.93 16.40
N TRP A 259 5.39 -1.84 17.02
CA TRP A 259 6.13 -0.77 16.33
C TRP A 259 7.37 -1.29 15.60
N LYS A 260 8.09 -2.26 16.17
CA LYS A 260 9.22 -2.95 15.50
C LYS A 260 8.85 -3.60 14.16
N LEU A 261 7.60 -4.00 13.94
CA LEU A 261 7.13 -4.52 12.64
C LEU A 261 6.92 -3.37 11.64
N VAL A 262 6.38 -2.23 12.11
CA VAL A 262 6.26 -0.99 11.33
C VAL A 262 7.64 -0.50 10.87
N GLU A 263 8.66 -0.61 11.73
CA GLU A 263 10.03 -0.16 11.42
C GLU A 263 10.80 -1.06 10.43
N LYS A 264 10.42 -2.34 10.31
CA LYS A 264 10.96 -3.25 9.28
C LYS A 264 10.44 -2.91 7.88
N ALA A 265 9.25 -2.33 7.79
CA ALA A 265 8.58 -2.14 6.52
C ALA A 265 9.27 -1.11 5.63
N LYS A 266 9.38 -1.46 4.35
CA LYS A 266 9.88 -0.60 3.28
C LYS A 266 8.74 0.15 2.61
N VAL A 267 7.55 -0.45 2.59
CA VAL A 267 6.33 0.06 1.94
C VAL A 267 5.19 0.04 2.95
N TYR A 268 4.46 1.16 3.03
CA TYR A 268 3.28 1.31 3.88
C TYR A 268 2.03 1.52 3.03
N TYR A 269 0.92 0.87 3.39
CA TYR A 269 -0.38 0.99 2.72
C TYR A 269 -1.55 1.08 3.71
N ILE A 270 -2.40 2.09 3.56
CA ILE A 270 -3.58 2.33 4.40
C ILE A 270 -4.71 2.82 3.50
N ALA A 271 -5.81 2.07 3.44
CA ALA A 271 -6.89 2.27 2.48
C ALA A 271 -8.00 3.24 2.96
N GLU A 272 -7.69 4.53 3.15
CA GLU A 272 -8.72 5.54 3.51
C GLU A 272 -8.52 6.91 2.85
N ALA A 273 -8.60 6.99 1.51
CA ALA A 273 -8.46 8.26 0.78
C ALA A 273 -9.51 9.32 1.15
N ALA A 274 -10.75 8.92 1.48
CA ALA A 274 -11.80 9.83 1.90
C ALA A 274 -11.60 10.36 3.34
N THR A 275 -11.12 9.52 4.27
CA THR A 275 -10.72 9.99 5.61
C THR A 275 -9.51 10.92 5.50
N PHE A 276 -8.51 10.56 4.69
CA PHE A 276 -7.38 11.44 4.39
C PHE A 276 -7.85 12.81 3.84
N ALA A 277 -8.77 12.83 2.88
CA ALA A 277 -9.33 14.08 2.35
C ALA A 277 -9.97 14.95 3.45
N ARG A 278 -10.80 14.36 4.33
CA ARG A 278 -11.41 15.06 5.48
C ARG A 278 -10.37 15.60 6.47
N GLU A 279 -9.38 14.78 6.84
CA GLU A 279 -8.28 15.18 7.75
C GLU A 279 -7.35 16.25 7.14
N GLN A 280 -7.28 16.35 5.80
CA GLN A 280 -6.59 17.44 5.11
C GLN A 280 -7.48 18.67 4.84
N GLY A 281 -8.74 18.66 5.29
CA GLY A 281 -9.69 19.76 5.06
C GLY A 281 -10.10 19.93 3.59
N PHE A 282 -10.07 18.87 2.80
CA PHE A 282 -10.51 18.93 1.40
C PHE A 282 -12.04 18.93 1.34
N GLU A 283 -12.62 20.05 0.93
CA GLU A 283 -14.07 20.24 0.71
C GLU A 283 -14.57 19.54 -0.57
N THR A 284 -14.23 18.25 -0.75
CA THR A 284 -14.62 17.47 -1.92
C THR A 284 -14.59 15.98 -1.63
N GLU A 285 -15.60 15.27 -2.12
CA GLU A 285 -15.63 13.81 -2.20
C GLU A 285 -15.27 13.32 -3.62
N ASP A 286 -15.03 14.24 -4.57
CA ASP A 286 -14.56 13.87 -5.91
C ASP A 286 -13.13 13.33 -5.84
N ILE A 287 -13.00 12.08 -6.24
CA ILE A 287 -11.79 11.29 -6.17
C ILE A 287 -10.67 11.83 -7.06
N LYS A 288 -11.00 12.41 -8.22
CA LYS A 288 -10.00 12.97 -9.14
C LYS A 288 -9.44 14.27 -8.56
N GLU A 289 -10.29 15.08 -7.94
CA GLU A 289 -9.92 16.28 -7.21
C GLU A 289 -9.13 15.95 -5.93
N ILE A 290 -9.56 14.98 -5.11
CA ILE A 290 -8.82 14.49 -3.93
C ILE A 290 -7.42 14.09 -4.33
N ALA A 291 -7.25 13.28 -5.38
CA ALA A 291 -5.91 12.82 -5.74
C ALA A 291 -5.05 13.92 -6.38
N ARG A 292 -5.63 14.89 -7.10
CA ARG A 292 -4.90 16.07 -7.58
C ARG A 292 -4.45 16.98 -6.45
N LYS A 293 -5.33 17.26 -5.47
CA LYS A 293 -4.97 17.99 -4.25
C LYS A 293 -3.90 17.24 -3.46
N THR A 294 -4.05 15.92 -3.31
CA THR A 294 -3.05 15.03 -2.69
C THR A 294 -1.72 15.04 -3.45
N GLN A 295 -1.75 15.05 -4.80
CA GLN A 295 -0.55 15.13 -5.64
C GLN A 295 0.26 16.38 -5.31
N ALA A 296 -0.42 17.52 -5.16
CA ALA A 296 0.17 18.82 -4.89
C ALA A 296 0.52 19.11 -3.41
N LEU A 297 0.09 18.28 -2.44
CA LEU A 297 0.37 18.53 -1.02
C LEU A 297 1.87 18.63 -0.73
N PRO A 298 2.35 19.59 0.09
CA PRO A 298 3.75 19.71 0.47
C PRO A 298 4.35 18.37 0.92
N LYS A 299 5.41 17.93 0.24
CA LYS A 299 6.02 16.61 0.49
C LYS A 299 7.33 16.74 1.25
N VAL A 300 7.24 16.56 2.57
CA VAL A 300 8.38 16.67 3.51
C VAL A 300 9.60 15.82 3.08
N ASN A 301 9.36 14.60 2.58
CA ASN A 301 10.42 13.77 2.01
C ASN A 301 10.64 14.10 0.52
N THR A 302 11.57 15.00 0.24
CA THR A 302 11.97 15.43 -1.11
C THR A 302 12.75 14.38 -1.91
N LYS A 303 13.24 13.30 -1.28
CA LYS A 303 14.05 12.25 -1.95
C LYS A 303 13.23 11.31 -2.84
N ARG A 304 11.90 11.46 -2.86
CA ARG A 304 10.97 10.65 -3.66
C ARG A 304 9.86 11.56 -4.15
N GLN A 305 9.51 11.50 -5.43
CA GLN A 305 8.32 12.18 -5.96
C GLN A 305 7.05 11.46 -5.49
N ARG A 306 5.90 12.12 -5.57
CA ARG A 306 4.59 11.49 -5.34
C ARG A 306 4.07 10.98 -6.68
N ILE A 307 3.63 9.73 -6.71
CA ILE A 307 2.87 9.16 -7.83
C ILE A 307 1.41 9.00 -7.42
N VAL A 308 0.51 9.06 -8.39
CA VAL A 308 -0.92 8.76 -8.24
C VAL A 308 -1.31 7.74 -9.30
N VAL A 309 -2.05 6.71 -8.90
CA VAL A 309 -2.56 5.66 -9.80
C VAL A 309 -4.07 5.61 -9.64
N PHE A 310 -4.80 5.67 -10.75
CA PHE A 310 -6.25 5.51 -10.81
C PHE A 310 -6.63 4.29 -11.65
N THR A 311 -7.38 3.36 -11.06
CA THR A 311 -8.09 2.33 -11.82
C THR A 311 -9.44 2.89 -12.29
N GLN A 312 -9.91 2.46 -13.47
CA GLN A 312 -11.17 2.94 -14.08
C GLN A 312 -12.05 1.76 -14.54
N GLY A 313 -12.09 0.70 -13.72
CA GLY A 313 -12.81 -0.53 -14.04
C GLY A 313 -12.21 -1.22 -15.27
N LYS A 314 -12.92 -1.18 -16.39
CA LYS A 314 -12.48 -1.71 -17.69
C LYS A 314 -11.64 -0.73 -18.52
N ASP A 315 -11.73 0.57 -18.22
CA ASP A 315 -11.03 1.61 -18.96
C ASP A 315 -9.59 1.74 -18.44
N ASP A 316 -8.69 2.32 -19.25
CA ASP A 316 -7.26 2.45 -18.93
C ASP A 316 -6.98 2.91 -17.50
N THR A 317 -5.99 2.29 -16.88
CA THR A 317 -5.42 2.75 -15.61
C THR A 317 -4.51 3.95 -15.85
N VAL A 318 -4.74 5.03 -15.13
CA VAL A 318 -3.99 6.29 -15.29
C VAL A 318 -2.90 6.38 -14.23
N LEU A 319 -1.66 6.60 -14.66
CA LEU A 319 -0.52 6.93 -13.81
C LEU A 319 -0.21 8.42 -13.99
N ALA A 320 -0.24 9.19 -12.90
CA ALA A 320 0.24 10.57 -12.86
C ALA A 320 1.52 10.66 -12.02
N THR A 321 2.54 11.27 -12.60
CA THR A 321 3.83 11.60 -11.96
C THR A 321 3.96 13.13 -11.83
N GLU A 322 5.15 13.64 -11.49
CA GLU A 322 5.42 15.09 -11.54
C GLU A 322 5.51 15.61 -12.99
N ASN A 323 6.02 14.79 -13.92
CA ASN A 323 6.38 15.24 -15.27
C ASN A 323 5.36 14.85 -16.34
N GLU A 324 4.64 13.74 -16.15
CA GLU A 324 3.80 13.13 -17.18
C GLU A 324 2.58 12.40 -16.59
N VAL A 325 1.57 12.25 -17.44
CA VAL A 325 0.41 11.37 -17.23
C VAL A 325 0.44 10.32 -18.34
N THR A 326 0.49 9.04 -17.95
CA THR A 326 0.51 7.89 -18.86
C THR A 326 -0.68 6.97 -18.57
N THR A 327 -1.15 6.25 -19.59
CA THR A 327 -2.27 5.31 -19.47
C THR A 327 -1.80 3.89 -19.76
N PHE A 328 -2.40 2.93 -19.08
CA PHE A 328 -2.08 1.51 -19.17
C PHE A 328 -3.39 0.76 -19.45
N PRO A 329 -3.54 0.14 -20.63
CA PRO A 329 -4.74 -0.61 -20.96
C PRO A 329 -4.89 -1.79 -20.00
N VAL A 330 -6.11 -1.96 -19.48
CA VAL A 330 -6.43 -3.09 -18.59
C VAL A 330 -6.32 -4.39 -19.40
N LEU A 331 -5.81 -5.45 -18.78
CA LEU A 331 -5.81 -6.79 -19.39
C LEU A 331 -7.25 -7.18 -19.72
N VAL A 332 -7.58 -7.25 -21.01
CA VAL A 332 -8.92 -7.55 -21.51
C VAL A 332 -9.28 -8.97 -21.09
N SER A 333 -10.10 -9.09 -20.05
CA SER A 333 -10.85 -10.32 -19.79
C SER A 333 -12.09 -10.34 -20.67
N ASP A 334 -12.38 -11.51 -21.23
CA ASP A 334 -13.69 -11.81 -21.77
C ASP A 334 -14.73 -11.50 -20.68
N GLN A 335 -15.73 -10.69 -21.01
CA GLN A 335 -16.74 -10.26 -20.05
C GLN A 335 -17.59 -11.44 -19.56
N SER A 336 -17.64 -12.55 -20.30
CA SER A 336 -18.32 -13.78 -19.89
C SER A 336 -17.57 -14.60 -18.83
N GLU A 337 -16.28 -14.33 -18.60
CA GLU A 337 -15.50 -14.95 -17.53
C GLU A 337 -15.56 -14.18 -16.20
N ILE A 338 -16.16 -12.98 -16.19
CA ILE A 338 -16.28 -12.16 -14.98
C ILE A 338 -17.40 -12.72 -14.10
N VAL A 339 -17.02 -13.15 -12.89
CA VAL A 339 -17.92 -13.73 -11.87
C VAL A 339 -18.28 -12.70 -10.80
N ASP A 340 -17.35 -11.83 -10.41
CA ASP A 340 -17.54 -10.84 -9.35
C ASP A 340 -16.54 -9.70 -9.51
N THR A 341 -16.99 -8.45 -9.48
CA THR A 341 -16.07 -7.29 -9.56
C THR A 341 -15.63 -6.80 -8.17
N ASN A 342 -16.16 -7.35 -7.09
CA ASN A 342 -15.79 -6.98 -5.72
C ASN A 342 -14.32 -7.33 -5.42
N GLY A 343 -13.62 -6.41 -4.75
CA GLY A 343 -12.21 -6.57 -4.42
C GLY A 343 -11.26 -6.47 -5.62
N ALA A 344 -11.72 -6.13 -6.84
CA ALA A 344 -10.85 -5.92 -8.00
C ALA A 344 -9.85 -4.76 -7.77
N GLY A 345 -10.28 -3.71 -7.07
CA GLY A 345 -9.40 -2.61 -6.66
C GLY A 345 -8.38 -3.02 -5.61
N ASP A 346 -8.81 -3.79 -4.60
CA ASP A 346 -7.90 -4.35 -3.58
C ASP A 346 -6.87 -5.29 -4.22
N ALA A 347 -7.33 -6.11 -5.17
CA ALA A 347 -6.51 -7.02 -5.95
C ALA A 347 -5.45 -6.28 -6.77
N PHE A 348 -5.86 -5.21 -7.47
CA PHE A 348 -4.95 -4.35 -8.20
C PHE A 348 -3.88 -3.75 -7.28
N VAL A 349 -4.27 -3.23 -6.11
CA VAL A 349 -3.31 -2.69 -5.16
C VAL A 349 -2.40 -3.78 -4.58
N GLY A 350 -2.91 -4.98 -4.29
CA GLY A 350 -2.09 -6.10 -3.86
C GLY A 350 -1.00 -6.48 -4.86
N GLY A 351 -1.36 -6.64 -6.14
CA GLY A 351 -0.39 -6.90 -7.21
C GLY A 351 0.60 -5.75 -7.44
N PHE A 352 0.13 -4.49 -7.32
CA PHE A 352 1.01 -3.32 -7.40
C PHE A 352 2.04 -3.29 -6.26
N LEU A 353 1.60 -3.54 -5.03
CA LEU A 353 2.45 -3.58 -3.84
C LEU A 353 3.45 -4.74 -3.88
N SER A 354 3.08 -5.90 -4.43
CA SER A 354 3.94 -7.10 -4.51
C SER A 354 5.22 -6.86 -5.31
N GLN A 355 5.16 -5.98 -6.32
CA GLN A 355 6.33 -5.59 -7.12
C GLN A 355 7.05 -4.38 -6.53
N LEU A 356 6.30 -3.44 -5.96
CA LEU A 356 6.84 -2.21 -5.39
C LEU A 356 7.77 -2.45 -4.19
N VAL A 357 7.50 -3.47 -3.36
CA VAL A 357 8.40 -3.86 -2.26
C VAL A 357 9.80 -4.25 -2.74
N TYR A 358 9.95 -4.65 -4.00
CA TYR A 358 11.23 -5.02 -4.61
C TYR A 358 11.85 -3.91 -5.49
N ASP A 359 11.38 -2.67 -5.38
CA ASP A 359 11.77 -1.52 -6.24
C ASP A 359 11.66 -1.82 -7.75
N ARG A 360 10.71 -2.68 -8.16
CA ARG A 360 10.43 -2.92 -9.58
C ARG A 360 9.87 -1.64 -10.25
N PRO A 361 10.02 -1.47 -11.57
CA PRO A 361 9.46 -0.33 -12.28
C PRO A 361 7.95 -0.20 -12.07
N VAL A 362 7.42 1.03 -12.02
CA VAL A 362 5.98 1.29 -11.82
C VAL A 362 5.13 0.60 -12.90
N THR A 363 5.66 0.44 -14.11
CA THR A 363 5.04 -0.32 -15.21
C THR A 363 4.80 -1.78 -14.84
N GLU A 364 5.77 -2.44 -14.19
CA GLU A 364 5.63 -3.82 -13.69
C GLU A 364 4.66 -3.89 -12.51
N CYS A 365 4.64 -2.88 -11.65
CA CYS A 365 3.65 -2.79 -10.57
C CYS A 365 2.23 -2.69 -11.12
N ILE A 366 1.98 -1.87 -12.14
CA ILE A 366 0.67 -1.77 -12.80
C ILE A 366 0.31 -3.08 -13.49
N ARG A 367 1.26 -3.72 -14.20
CA ARG A 367 1.08 -5.01 -14.86
C ARG A 367 0.69 -6.12 -13.87
N ALA A 368 1.35 -6.19 -12.72
CA ALA A 368 1.03 -7.12 -11.64
C ALA A 368 -0.32 -6.81 -10.98
N GLY A 369 -0.68 -5.54 -10.84
CA GLY A 369 -2.00 -5.12 -10.40
C GLY A 369 -3.12 -5.56 -11.35
N HIS A 370 -2.96 -5.32 -12.66
CA HIS A 370 -3.91 -5.79 -13.67
C HIS A 370 -4.01 -7.31 -13.68
N TYR A 371 -2.89 -8.03 -13.57
CA TYR A 371 -2.88 -9.48 -13.46
C TYR A 371 -3.70 -9.95 -12.24
N ALA A 372 -3.39 -9.45 -11.04
CA ALA A 372 -4.05 -9.86 -9.81
C ALA A 372 -5.57 -9.55 -9.84
N ALA A 373 -5.96 -8.39 -10.36
CA ALA A 373 -7.36 -8.05 -10.60
C ALA A 373 -8.02 -9.01 -11.60
N SER A 374 -7.38 -9.32 -12.72
CA SER A 374 -7.91 -10.24 -13.74
C SER A 374 -8.10 -11.68 -13.26
N VAL A 375 -7.32 -12.13 -12.27
CA VAL A 375 -7.50 -13.44 -11.62
C VAL A 375 -8.66 -13.41 -10.63
N ILE A 376 -8.77 -12.35 -9.84
CA ILE A 376 -9.77 -12.23 -8.78
C ILE A 376 -11.17 -12.01 -9.34
N ILE A 377 -11.35 -11.23 -10.43
CA ILE A 377 -12.69 -10.99 -10.98
C ILE A 377 -13.37 -12.22 -11.58
N LYS A 378 -12.62 -13.29 -11.82
CA LYS A 378 -13.12 -14.59 -12.32
C LYS A 378 -13.56 -15.53 -11.19
N ARG A 379 -13.65 -15.02 -9.95
CA ARG A 379 -13.88 -15.79 -8.72
C ARG A 379 -14.81 -15.03 -7.79
N SER A 380 -15.58 -15.75 -6.96
CA SER A 380 -16.39 -15.12 -5.91
C SER A 380 -15.48 -14.48 -4.85
N GLY A 381 -15.66 -13.17 -4.62
CA GLY A 381 -14.91 -12.38 -3.65
C GLY A 381 -13.43 -12.24 -3.96
N CYS A 382 -12.71 -11.54 -3.07
CA CYS A 382 -11.25 -11.40 -3.17
C CYS A 382 -10.57 -12.74 -2.79
N THR A 383 -10.58 -13.70 -3.72
CA THR A 383 -10.00 -15.05 -3.58
C THR A 383 -9.14 -15.41 -4.80
N PHE A 384 -8.15 -16.29 -4.62
CA PHE A 384 -7.12 -16.60 -5.62
C PHE A 384 -6.75 -18.09 -5.59
N PRO A 385 -6.14 -18.64 -6.67
CA PRO A 385 -5.55 -19.98 -6.67
C PRO A 385 -4.30 -20.05 -5.76
N GLU A 386 -3.79 -21.25 -5.47
CA GLU A 386 -2.62 -21.46 -4.59
C GLU A 386 -1.39 -20.64 -5.02
N LYS A 387 -1.16 -20.52 -6.33
CA LYS A 387 0.02 -19.87 -6.92
C LYS A 387 -0.38 -18.84 -7.99
N PRO A 388 0.31 -17.69 -8.07
CA PRO A 388 0.21 -16.80 -9.21
C PRO A 388 0.95 -17.40 -10.41
N ASP A 389 0.43 -17.08 -11.59
CA ASP A 389 0.97 -17.35 -12.92
C ASP A 389 1.34 -16.00 -13.56
N PHE A 390 2.25 -15.28 -12.89
CA PHE A 390 2.73 -13.95 -13.28
C PHE A 390 4.22 -14.03 -13.62
N HIS A 391 4.59 -13.59 -14.82
CA HIS A 391 5.93 -13.71 -15.41
C HIS A 391 6.32 -12.37 -16.06
#